data_AF-A0A7X7VYE5-F1
#
_entry.id   AF-A0A7X7VYE5-F1
#
_cell.length_a   1.000
_cell.length_b   1.000
_cell.length_c   1.000
_cell.angle_alpha   90.00
_cell.angle_beta   90.00
_cell.angle_gamma   90.00
#
_symmetry.space_group_name_H-M   'P 1'
#
loop_
_entity.id
_entity.type
_entity.pdbx_description
1 polymer ?
#
loop_
_entity_poly.entity_id
_entity_poly.type
_entity_poly.pdbx_seq_one_letter_code
_entity_poly.pdbx_strand_id
1 'polypeptide(L)'
;LGTGIHIHLLETVKERKESFEKHGKSPVGICAETGIFDVPVIGAHLVHIDEDDIKILKQNGVSAVHNPTSNLKLGSGISPVHEMLKAGVNVALGTDGTASNNNLNMFEEMHLAALIQKGVAQDPELVTARQAFMMATANGSKAVGFGDETGVLKPGMKADLILLDMDKPHLCPVNDLFSAVVYSAQASDVDTVIVDGNILMEKRELKTIDEERVMYEVRKHSELLLK
;
A
#
# COMPACT_ATOMS: atom_id res chain seq x y z
N LEU A 1 2.39 -18.06 -18.97
CA LEU A 1 2.23 -16.60 -19.19
C LEU A 1 3.32 -15.79 -18.50
N GLY A 2 3.99 -16.29 -17.46
CA GLY A 2 5.04 -15.52 -16.76
C GLY A 2 4.46 -14.34 -15.98
N THR A 3 3.20 -14.47 -15.52
CA THR A 3 2.43 -13.42 -14.85
C THR A 3 2.02 -13.89 -13.46
N GLY A 4 1.82 -12.94 -12.54
CA GLY A 4 1.28 -13.19 -11.20
C GLY A 4 -0.24 -13.04 -11.10
N ILE A 5 -0.74 -13.12 -9.87
CA ILE A 5 -2.15 -12.92 -9.49
C ILE A 5 -2.25 -11.77 -8.49
N HIS A 6 -3.24 -10.90 -8.66
CA HIS A 6 -3.65 -9.91 -7.65
C HIS A 6 -5.09 -10.17 -7.26
N ILE A 7 -5.35 -10.36 -5.96
CA ILE A 7 -6.65 -10.78 -5.44
C ILE A 7 -6.96 -10.09 -4.10
N HIS A 8 -8.21 -9.65 -3.91
CA HIS A 8 -8.72 -9.28 -2.58
C HIS A 8 -8.90 -10.55 -1.75
N LEU A 9 -8.32 -10.60 -0.56
CA LEU A 9 -8.29 -11.82 0.23
C LEU A 9 -8.48 -11.52 1.72
N LEU A 10 -9.48 -12.17 2.33
CA LEU A 10 -9.82 -12.02 3.75
C LEU A 10 -10.03 -10.55 4.16
N GLU A 11 -10.79 -9.82 3.35
CA GLU A 11 -11.11 -8.41 3.62
C GLU A 11 -12.16 -8.28 4.73
N THR A 12 -13.15 -9.20 4.80
CA THR A 12 -14.28 -9.07 5.73
C THR A 12 -14.49 -10.29 6.63
N VAL A 13 -15.03 -10.08 7.83
CA VAL A 13 -15.41 -11.18 8.75
C VAL A 13 -16.37 -12.15 8.08
N LYS A 14 -17.28 -11.61 7.25
CA LYS A 14 -18.28 -12.39 6.51
C LYS A 14 -17.61 -13.38 5.55
N GLU A 15 -16.65 -12.92 4.75
CA GLU A 15 -15.88 -13.76 3.83
C GLU A 15 -15.22 -14.93 4.57
N ARG A 16 -14.55 -14.66 5.69
CA ARG A 16 -13.92 -15.69 6.51
C ARG A 16 -14.96 -16.71 6.99
N LYS A 17 -16.05 -16.24 7.58
CA LYS A 17 -17.11 -17.09 8.14
C LYS A 17 -17.71 -18.00 7.06
N GLU A 18 -18.11 -17.44 5.93
CA GLU A 18 -18.72 -18.19 4.83
C GLU A 18 -17.76 -19.24 4.25
N SER A 19 -16.47 -18.92 4.16
CA SER A 19 -15.45 -19.88 3.74
C SER A 19 -15.34 -21.08 4.68
N PHE A 20 -15.31 -20.85 6.00
CA PHE A 20 -15.27 -21.94 6.97
C PHE A 20 -16.57 -22.77 6.98
N GLU A 21 -17.74 -22.14 6.84
CA GLU A 21 -19.02 -22.86 6.77
C GLU A 21 -19.11 -23.77 5.54
N LYS A 22 -18.61 -23.32 4.39
CA LYS A 22 -18.73 -24.04 3.11
C LYS A 22 -17.58 -25.01 2.84
N HIS A 23 -16.36 -24.65 3.25
CA HIS A 23 -15.14 -25.36 2.87
C HIS A 23 -14.32 -25.85 4.07
N GLY A 24 -14.67 -25.47 5.30
CA GLY A 24 -13.95 -25.85 6.52
C GLY A 24 -12.55 -25.22 6.64
N LYS A 25 -12.23 -24.21 5.81
CA LYS A 25 -10.90 -23.59 5.72
C LYS A 25 -11.01 -22.08 5.46
N SER A 26 -9.94 -21.35 5.75
CA SER A 26 -9.80 -19.95 5.35
C SER A 26 -9.61 -19.84 3.83
N PRO A 27 -9.98 -18.69 3.22
CA PRO A 27 -9.66 -18.40 1.82
C PRO A 27 -8.16 -18.51 1.49
N VAL A 28 -7.27 -18.12 2.42
CA VAL A 28 -5.82 -18.31 2.28
C VAL A 28 -5.45 -19.80 2.18
N GLY A 29 -6.01 -20.65 3.05
CA GLY A 29 -5.81 -22.09 2.98
C GLY A 29 -6.33 -22.71 1.68
N ILE A 30 -7.49 -22.25 1.19
CA ILE A 30 -8.04 -22.70 -0.10
C ILE A 30 -7.12 -22.30 -1.26
N CYS A 31 -6.60 -21.07 -1.26
CA CYS A 31 -5.67 -20.60 -2.29
C CYS A 31 -4.38 -21.44 -2.33
N ALA A 32 -3.86 -21.82 -1.16
CA ALA A 32 -2.69 -22.69 -1.07
C ALA A 32 -2.96 -24.09 -1.64
N GLU A 33 -4.12 -24.69 -1.35
CA GLU A 33 -4.46 -26.04 -1.81
C GLU A 33 -4.82 -26.13 -3.29
N THR A 34 -5.30 -25.04 -3.86
CA THR A 34 -5.75 -24.98 -5.25
C THR A 34 -4.65 -24.56 -6.23
N GLY A 35 -3.44 -24.29 -5.74
CA GLY A 35 -2.29 -23.87 -6.53
C GLY A 35 -2.33 -22.39 -6.96
N ILE A 36 -3.21 -21.57 -6.38
CA ILE A 36 -3.22 -20.11 -6.65
C ILE A 36 -1.87 -19.49 -6.26
N PHE A 37 -1.25 -20.01 -5.19
CA PHE A 37 0.05 -19.55 -4.73
C PHE A 37 1.25 -20.19 -5.43
N ASP A 38 1.04 -21.03 -6.46
CA ASP A 38 2.13 -21.60 -7.28
C ASP A 38 2.78 -20.57 -8.21
N VAL A 39 2.21 -19.36 -8.27
CA VAL A 39 2.71 -18.19 -9.00
C VAL A 39 2.83 -17.00 -8.06
N PRO A 40 3.59 -15.94 -8.42
CA PRO A 40 3.67 -14.73 -7.60
C PRO A 40 2.27 -14.15 -7.33
N VAL A 41 1.94 -13.94 -6.06
CA VAL A 41 0.62 -13.43 -5.65
C VAL A 41 0.75 -12.18 -4.78
N ILE A 42 -0.13 -11.22 -5.07
CA ILE A 42 -0.44 -10.06 -4.25
C ILE A 42 -1.82 -10.29 -3.61
N GLY A 43 -1.85 -10.44 -2.28
CA GLY A 43 -3.06 -10.49 -1.48
C GLY A 43 -3.40 -9.12 -0.91
N ALA A 44 -4.47 -8.50 -1.42
CA ALA A 44 -4.94 -7.21 -0.93
C ALA A 44 -5.82 -7.35 0.32
N HIS A 45 -5.74 -6.35 1.19
CA HIS A 45 -6.45 -6.22 2.47
C HIS A 45 -5.93 -7.12 3.59
N LEU A 46 -6.17 -8.44 3.51
CA LEU A 46 -5.75 -9.42 4.52
C LEU A 46 -6.08 -8.97 5.95
N VAL A 47 -7.34 -8.57 6.17
CA VAL A 47 -7.81 -8.00 7.44
C VAL A 47 -8.06 -9.11 8.46
N HIS A 48 -8.71 -10.19 8.04
CA HIS A 48 -9.14 -11.29 8.92
C HIS A 48 -8.33 -12.56 8.71
N ILE A 49 -7.01 -12.44 8.81
CA ILE A 49 -6.07 -13.56 8.83
C ILE A 49 -5.68 -13.92 10.25
N ASP A 50 -5.37 -15.19 10.49
CA ASP A 50 -4.80 -15.68 11.75
C ASP A 50 -3.30 -16.06 11.61
N GLU A 51 -2.72 -16.61 12.68
CA GLU A 51 -1.32 -17.04 12.66
C GLU A 51 -1.01 -18.13 11.63
N ASP A 52 -1.95 -19.02 11.35
CA ASP A 52 -1.75 -20.10 10.37
C ASP A 52 -1.86 -19.56 8.95
N ASP A 53 -2.78 -18.63 8.69
CA ASP A 53 -2.84 -17.87 7.44
C ASP A 53 -1.52 -17.12 7.20
N ILE A 54 -0.98 -16.42 8.20
CA ILE A 54 0.31 -15.70 8.09
C ILE A 54 1.46 -16.66 7.75
N LYS A 55 1.50 -17.84 8.37
CA LYS A 55 2.50 -18.87 8.04
C LYS A 55 2.38 -19.33 6.59
N ILE A 56 1.15 -19.56 6.11
CA ILE A 56 0.89 -19.96 4.72
C ILE A 56 1.36 -18.86 3.77
N LEU A 57 1.00 -17.60 4.01
CA LEU A 57 1.43 -16.47 3.19
C LEU A 57 2.96 -16.39 3.10
N LYS A 58 3.65 -16.53 4.24
CA LYS A 58 5.10 -16.51 4.30
C LYS A 58 5.74 -17.67 3.52
N GLN A 59 5.25 -18.90 3.74
CA GLN A 59 5.79 -20.10 3.10
C GLN A 59 5.67 -20.05 1.58
N ASN A 60 4.57 -19.48 1.08
CA ASN A 60 4.31 -19.38 -0.35
C ASN A 60 4.82 -18.07 -0.97
N GLY A 61 5.51 -17.22 -0.21
CA GLY A 61 6.07 -15.97 -0.74
C GLY A 61 5.02 -14.94 -1.19
N VAL A 62 3.80 -15.01 -0.66
CA VAL A 62 2.73 -14.05 -0.97
C VAL A 62 3.10 -12.66 -0.45
N SER A 63 2.91 -11.64 -1.29
CA SER A 63 3.02 -10.24 -0.85
C SER A 63 1.66 -9.75 -0.38
N ALA A 64 1.60 -9.18 0.82
CA ALA A 64 0.43 -8.52 1.36
C ALA A 64 0.39 -7.07 0.90
N VAL A 65 -0.79 -6.55 0.52
CA VAL A 65 -1.01 -5.11 0.30
C VAL A 65 -2.01 -4.61 1.34
N HIS A 66 -1.53 -3.76 2.24
CA HIS A 66 -2.34 -3.14 3.27
C HIS A 66 -2.96 -1.85 2.74
N ASN A 67 -4.29 -1.75 2.81
CA ASN A 67 -5.09 -0.59 2.39
C ASN A 67 -5.78 0.05 3.62
N PRO A 68 -5.05 0.73 4.53
CA PRO A 68 -5.58 1.15 5.81
C PRO A 68 -6.82 2.04 5.70
N THR A 69 -6.81 3.06 4.85
CA THR A 69 -7.96 3.98 4.74
C THR A 69 -9.21 3.25 4.29
N SER A 70 -9.11 2.40 3.26
CA SER A 70 -10.23 1.61 2.76
C SER A 70 -10.80 0.66 3.81
N ASN A 71 -9.92 -0.09 4.48
CA ASN A 71 -10.33 -1.03 5.52
C ASN A 71 -11.07 -0.34 6.67
N LEU A 72 -10.60 0.86 7.09
CA LEU A 72 -11.24 1.64 8.13
C LEU A 72 -12.57 2.26 7.65
N LYS A 73 -12.58 2.85 6.45
CA LYS A 73 -13.76 3.54 5.89
C LYS A 73 -14.93 2.59 5.64
N LEU A 74 -14.65 1.35 5.21
CA LEU A 74 -15.67 0.32 4.99
C LEU A 74 -16.06 -0.42 6.27
N GLY A 75 -15.36 -0.19 7.39
CA GLY A 75 -15.56 -0.95 8.62
C GLY A 75 -15.13 -2.42 8.50
N SER A 76 -14.25 -2.73 7.54
CA SER A 76 -13.69 -4.07 7.33
C SER A 76 -12.87 -4.50 8.54
N GLY A 77 -12.03 -3.60 9.08
CA GLY A 77 -11.24 -3.86 10.29
C GLY A 77 -9.79 -3.43 10.14
N ILE A 78 -8.91 -4.05 10.92
CA ILE A 78 -7.48 -3.72 10.97
C ILE A 78 -6.68 -4.97 10.65
N SER A 79 -5.93 -4.93 9.56
CA SER A 79 -5.03 -6.03 9.16
C SER A 79 -3.87 -6.15 10.15
N PRO A 80 -3.47 -7.38 10.57
CA PRO A 80 -2.38 -7.64 11.52
C PRO A 80 -1.00 -7.46 10.85
N VAL A 81 -0.71 -6.21 10.47
CA VAL A 81 0.49 -5.83 9.73
C VAL A 81 1.75 -6.08 10.56
N HIS A 82 1.71 -5.82 11.88
CA HIS A 82 2.87 -6.05 12.73
C HIS A 82 3.26 -7.54 12.75
N GLU A 83 2.28 -8.42 12.88
CA GLU A 83 2.44 -9.88 12.91
C GLU A 83 2.96 -10.40 11.57
N MET A 84 2.42 -9.90 10.45
CA MET A 84 2.92 -10.21 9.11
C MET A 84 4.38 -9.80 8.94
N LEU A 85 4.74 -8.56 9.30
CA LEU A 85 6.11 -8.05 9.24
C LEU A 85 7.05 -8.89 10.12
N LYS A 86 6.62 -9.23 11.34
CA LYS A 86 7.38 -10.06 12.29
C LYS A 86 7.62 -11.47 11.76
N ALA A 87 6.64 -12.06 11.06
CA ALA A 87 6.76 -13.34 10.37
C ALA A 87 7.59 -13.26 9.07
N GLY A 88 7.99 -12.07 8.64
CA GLY A 88 8.78 -11.84 7.43
C GLY A 88 7.97 -11.93 6.13
N VAL A 89 6.66 -11.75 6.18
CA VAL A 89 5.80 -11.53 5.00
C VAL A 89 6.19 -10.20 4.37
N ASN A 90 6.24 -10.13 3.03
CA ASN A 90 6.42 -8.85 2.35
C ASN A 90 5.11 -8.06 2.44
N VAL A 91 5.10 -6.94 3.15
CA VAL A 91 3.91 -6.10 3.27
C VAL A 91 4.16 -4.78 2.53
N ALA A 92 3.32 -4.48 1.55
CA ALA A 92 3.29 -3.23 0.81
C ALA A 92 2.04 -2.40 1.18
N LEU A 93 1.96 -1.17 0.67
CA LEU A 93 0.80 -0.29 0.83
C LEU A 93 0.03 -0.11 -0.48
N GLY A 94 -1.27 0.09 -0.36
CA GLY A 94 -2.15 0.51 -1.45
C GLY A 94 -3.23 1.46 -0.93
N THR A 95 -3.81 2.24 -1.83
CA THR A 95 -4.90 3.17 -1.48
C THR A 95 -6.27 2.53 -1.60
N ASP A 96 -6.39 1.42 -2.35
CA ASP A 96 -7.64 0.96 -2.96
C ASP A 96 -8.26 2.06 -3.88
N GLY A 97 -9.52 1.90 -4.29
CA GLY A 97 -10.25 2.83 -5.15
C GLY A 97 -10.75 4.10 -4.45
N THR A 98 -10.99 5.14 -5.24
CA THR A 98 -11.48 6.45 -4.76
C THR A 98 -12.93 6.43 -4.26
N ALA A 99 -13.65 5.31 -4.34
CA ALA A 99 -14.96 5.15 -3.70
C ALA A 99 -14.86 4.69 -2.24
N SER A 100 -13.77 4.00 -1.88
CA SER A 100 -13.54 3.39 -0.56
C SER A 100 -12.39 4.03 0.21
N ASN A 101 -11.60 4.91 -0.41
CA ASN A 101 -10.61 5.78 0.25
C ASN A 101 -11.10 7.23 0.27
N ASN A 102 -11.29 7.70 -0.97
CA ASN A 102 -11.70 9.01 -1.47
C ASN A 102 -10.58 9.94 -1.95
N ASN A 103 -9.31 9.57 -1.79
CA ASN A 103 -8.18 10.14 -2.54
C ASN A 103 -7.20 9.00 -2.96
N LEU A 104 -6.02 9.37 -3.47
CA LEU A 104 -4.94 8.44 -3.84
C LEU A 104 -3.61 8.83 -3.16
N ASN A 105 -3.67 9.30 -1.91
CA ASN A 105 -2.54 9.87 -1.18
C ASN A 105 -1.75 8.80 -0.42
N MET A 106 -0.62 8.36 -0.97
CA MET A 106 0.27 7.39 -0.33
C MET A 106 0.92 7.88 0.97
N PHE A 107 1.03 9.20 1.21
CA PHE A 107 1.54 9.73 2.48
C PHE A 107 0.54 9.53 3.61
N GLU A 108 -0.76 9.69 3.34
CA GLU A 108 -1.83 9.37 4.29
C GLU A 108 -1.86 7.86 4.60
N GLU A 109 -1.71 7.00 3.58
CA GLU A 109 -1.64 5.55 3.79
C GLU A 109 -0.41 5.15 4.64
N MET A 110 0.76 5.75 4.39
CA MET A 110 1.96 5.54 5.22
C MET A 110 1.74 5.95 6.66
N HIS A 111 1.17 7.13 6.87
CA HIS A 111 0.88 7.68 8.18
C HIS A 111 -0.05 6.76 8.97
N LEU A 112 -1.17 6.37 8.37
CA LEU A 112 -2.14 5.46 8.99
C LEU A 112 -1.55 4.09 9.27
N ALA A 113 -0.84 3.49 8.31
CA ALA A 113 -0.20 2.19 8.49
C ALA A 113 0.77 2.19 9.69
N ALA A 114 1.51 3.29 9.90
CA ALA A 114 2.41 3.43 11.03
C ALA A 114 1.66 3.60 12.36
N LEU A 115 0.51 4.27 12.40
CA LEU A 115 -0.17 4.60 13.67
C LEU A 115 -1.18 3.57 14.15
N ILE A 116 -1.94 2.94 13.24
CA ILE A 116 -3.08 2.09 13.60
C ILE A 116 -2.69 0.97 14.56
N GLN A 117 -1.62 0.23 14.24
CA GLN A 117 -1.16 -0.89 15.07
C GLN A 117 -0.69 -0.44 16.46
N LYS A 118 -0.02 0.72 16.54
CA LYS A 118 0.39 1.31 17.82
C LYS A 118 -0.82 1.61 18.72
N GLY A 119 -1.87 2.20 18.13
CA GLY A 119 -3.10 2.54 18.85
C GLY A 119 -3.87 1.31 19.33
N VAL A 120 -3.99 0.28 18.49
CA VAL A 120 -4.68 -0.97 18.83
C VAL A 120 -3.95 -1.73 19.93
N ALA A 121 -2.63 -1.89 19.81
CA ALA A 121 -1.83 -2.66 20.77
C ALA A 121 -1.39 -1.86 22.00
N GLN A 122 -1.62 -0.55 22.01
CA GLN A 122 -1.09 0.38 23.02
C GLN A 122 0.45 0.30 23.16
N ASP A 123 1.13 0.07 22.04
CA ASP A 123 2.58 -0.10 21.98
C ASP A 123 3.18 0.86 20.93
N PRO A 124 3.97 1.87 21.35
CA PRO A 124 4.54 2.86 20.44
C PRO A 124 5.65 2.32 19.54
N GLU A 125 6.18 1.12 19.79
CA GLU A 125 7.29 0.55 19.02
C GLU A 125 6.83 -0.20 17.76
N LEU A 126 5.54 -0.47 17.61
CA LEU A 126 5.01 -1.23 16.47
C LEU A 126 5.02 -0.41 15.19
N VAL A 127 5.39 -1.05 14.07
CA VAL A 127 5.45 -0.47 12.72
C VAL A 127 6.17 0.88 12.71
N THR A 128 7.49 0.83 12.80
CA THR A 128 8.35 2.03 12.79
C THR A 128 8.15 2.87 11.53
N ALA A 129 8.51 4.15 11.57
CA ALA A 129 8.48 5.02 10.39
C ALA A 129 9.30 4.44 9.23
N ARG A 130 10.46 3.85 9.52
CA ARG A 130 11.25 3.15 8.50
C ARG A 130 10.49 1.98 7.89
N GLN A 131 9.81 1.14 8.69
CA GLN A 131 9.00 0.04 8.15
C GLN A 131 7.89 0.56 7.24
N ALA A 132 7.11 1.56 7.68
CA ALA A 132 6.05 2.15 6.87
C ALA A 132 6.58 2.74 5.55
N PHE A 133 7.72 3.44 5.58
CA PHE A 133 8.38 3.94 4.37
C PHE A 133 8.80 2.81 3.42
N MET A 134 9.35 1.70 3.96
CA MET A 134 9.72 0.53 3.14
C MET A 134 8.48 -0.15 2.55
N MET A 135 7.35 -0.19 3.28
CA MET A 135 6.07 -0.70 2.77
C MET A 135 5.57 0.11 1.55
N ALA A 136 5.79 1.42 1.55
CA ALA A 136 5.41 2.32 0.45
C ALA A 136 6.38 2.33 -0.75
N THR A 137 7.59 1.76 -0.59
CA THR A 137 8.66 1.84 -1.61
C THR A 137 9.16 0.45 -2.00
N ALA A 138 10.24 -0.03 -1.39
CA ALA A 138 10.91 -1.28 -1.77
C ALA A 138 9.98 -2.50 -1.69
N ASN A 139 9.10 -2.58 -0.69
CA ASN A 139 8.20 -3.72 -0.55
C ASN A 139 7.11 -3.71 -1.64
N GLY A 140 6.64 -2.53 -2.05
CA GLY A 140 5.72 -2.36 -3.17
C GLY A 140 6.36 -2.78 -4.48
N SER A 141 7.57 -2.29 -4.76
CA SER A 141 8.37 -2.71 -5.92
C SER A 141 8.57 -4.23 -5.97
N LYS A 142 8.93 -4.84 -4.84
CA LYS A 142 9.03 -6.30 -4.71
C LYS A 142 7.70 -7.01 -4.98
N ALA A 143 6.58 -6.48 -4.45
CA ALA A 143 5.26 -7.10 -4.60
C ALA A 143 4.82 -7.18 -6.07
N VAL A 144 5.10 -6.14 -6.86
CA VAL A 144 4.76 -6.08 -8.30
C VAL A 144 5.81 -6.72 -9.21
N GLY A 145 6.87 -7.32 -8.65
CA GLY A 145 7.90 -8.02 -9.42
C GLY A 145 9.03 -7.14 -9.97
N PHE A 146 9.13 -5.88 -9.52
CA PHE A 146 10.20 -4.94 -9.93
C PHE A 146 11.30 -4.75 -8.87
N GLY A 147 11.37 -5.62 -7.86
CA GLY A 147 12.28 -5.46 -6.71
C GLY A 147 13.78 -5.39 -7.07
N ASP A 148 14.17 -5.89 -8.23
CA ASP A 148 15.55 -5.80 -8.75
C ASP A 148 15.79 -4.55 -9.61
N GLU A 149 14.73 -3.81 -9.96
CA GLU A 149 14.75 -2.67 -10.87
C GLU A 149 14.41 -1.34 -10.19
N THR A 150 13.54 -1.32 -9.18
CA THR A 150 13.01 -0.09 -8.56
C THR A 150 12.90 -0.20 -7.03
N GLY A 151 12.36 0.84 -6.38
CA GLY A 151 12.04 0.84 -4.95
C GLY A 151 13.21 1.13 -4.00
N VAL A 152 14.45 1.09 -4.49
CA VAL A 152 15.66 1.49 -3.73
C VAL A 152 16.57 2.36 -4.60
N LEU A 153 17.26 3.32 -3.99
CA LEU A 153 18.23 4.16 -4.68
C LEU A 153 19.62 3.50 -4.67
N LYS A 154 19.98 2.85 -5.76
CA LYS A 154 21.27 2.16 -5.94
C LYS A 154 21.72 2.21 -7.40
N PRO A 155 23.04 2.28 -7.70
CA PRO A 155 23.53 2.12 -9.05
C PRO A 155 23.02 0.84 -9.71
N GLY A 156 22.53 0.95 -10.95
CA GLY A 156 21.94 -0.15 -11.73
C GLY A 156 20.42 -0.27 -11.64
N MET A 157 19.77 0.41 -10.70
CA MET A 157 18.30 0.51 -10.64
C MET A 157 17.78 1.64 -11.54
N LYS A 158 16.51 1.56 -11.95
CA LYS A 158 15.83 2.62 -12.68
C LYS A 158 15.72 3.87 -11.81
N ALA A 159 15.77 5.04 -12.45
CA ALA A 159 15.66 6.32 -11.77
C ALA A 159 14.19 6.69 -11.52
N ASP A 160 13.54 5.92 -10.64
CA ASP A 160 12.20 6.19 -10.11
C ASP A 160 12.33 6.98 -8.80
N LEU A 161 12.17 8.30 -8.88
CA LEU A 161 12.50 9.24 -7.82
C LEU A 161 11.35 10.23 -7.56
N ILE A 162 11.22 10.63 -6.30
CA ILE A 162 10.49 11.85 -5.93
C ILE A 162 11.43 12.79 -5.19
N LEU A 163 11.27 14.09 -5.41
CA LEU A 163 11.93 15.13 -4.62
C LEU A 163 10.88 15.78 -3.72
N LEU A 164 11.19 15.86 -2.44
CA LEU A 164 10.33 16.50 -1.44
C LEU A 164 10.90 17.86 -1.05
N ASP A 165 10.05 18.89 -1.07
CA ASP A 165 10.38 20.19 -0.50
C ASP A 165 10.24 20.13 1.03
N MET A 166 11.40 20.02 1.69
CA MET A 166 11.47 19.87 3.14
C MET A 166 11.45 21.21 3.90
N ASP A 167 11.49 22.36 3.21
CA ASP A 167 11.49 23.69 3.84
C ASP A 167 10.05 24.18 4.07
N LYS A 168 9.35 23.46 4.96
CA LYS A 168 7.94 23.73 5.32
C LYS A 168 7.76 23.87 6.82
N PRO A 169 6.81 24.72 7.28
CA PRO A 169 6.52 24.88 8.70
C PRO A 169 6.19 23.57 9.43
N HIS A 170 5.44 22.65 8.78
CA HIS A 170 5.05 21.37 9.38
C HIS A 170 6.16 20.32 9.40
N LEU A 171 7.30 20.58 8.77
CA LEU A 171 8.47 19.69 8.74
C LEU A 171 9.63 20.19 9.62
N CYS A 172 9.57 21.43 10.12
CA CYS A 172 10.68 22.08 10.81
C CYS A 172 10.60 21.92 12.34
N PRO A 173 11.69 21.50 13.03
CA PRO A 173 12.97 21.03 12.48
C PRO A 173 12.93 19.56 12.04
N VAL A 174 13.74 19.21 11.03
CA VAL A 174 13.90 17.82 10.58
C VAL A 174 14.96 17.12 11.42
N ASN A 175 14.55 16.40 12.47
CA ASN A 175 15.45 15.63 13.33
C ASN A 175 15.74 14.21 12.82
N ASP A 176 14.75 13.58 12.19
CA ASP A 176 14.85 12.25 11.57
C ASP A 176 14.03 12.25 10.27
N LEU A 177 14.65 11.78 9.17
CA LEU A 177 14.03 11.85 7.84
C LEU A 177 12.86 10.89 7.68
N PHE A 178 12.94 9.67 8.22
CA PHE A 178 11.83 8.72 8.13
C PHE A 178 10.62 9.22 8.92
N SER A 179 10.86 9.72 10.13
CA SER A 179 9.85 10.33 10.98
C SER A 179 9.21 11.53 10.28
N ALA A 180 10.01 12.44 9.70
CA ALA A 180 9.49 13.59 8.99
C ALA A 180 8.62 13.18 7.79
N VAL A 181 9.07 12.23 6.98
CA VAL A 181 8.33 11.76 5.79
C VAL A 181 7.04 11.02 6.15
N VAL A 182 7.07 10.15 7.16
CA VAL A 182 5.92 9.30 7.48
C VAL A 182 4.91 9.98 8.40
N TYR A 183 5.37 10.80 9.35
CA TYR A 183 4.48 11.38 10.35
C TYR A 183 4.08 12.84 10.07
N SER A 184 4.78 13.54 9.17
CA SER A 184 4.57 14.98 8.98
C SER A 184 4.39 15.40 7.52
N ALA A 185 5.15 14.83 6.57
CA ALA A 185 5.08 15.21 5.17
C ALA A 185 3.71 14.93 4.55
N GLN A 186 3.37 15.76 3.56
CA GLN A 186 2.11 15.73 2.82
C GLN A 186 2.40 15.48 1.33
N ALA A 187 1.42 14.98 0.59
CA ALA A 187 1.56 14.85 -0.87
C ALA A 187 1.81 16.20 -1.57
N SER A 188 1.38 17.32 -0.97
CA SER A 188 1.67 18.67 -1.45
C SER A 188 3.14 19.06 -1.35
N ASP A 189 3.95 18.33 -0.58
CA ASP A 189 5.38 18.58 -0.45
C ASP A 189 6.19 17.91 -1.56
N VAL A 190 5.57 17.04 -2.38
CA VAL A 190 6.21 16.49 -3.58
C VAL A 190 6.37 17.62 -4.60
N ASP A 191 7.63 17.89 -4.94
CA ASP A 191 8.02 18.94 -5.89
C ASP A 191 8.21 18.38 -7.31
N THR A 192 8.99 17.31 -7.43
CA THR A 192 9.40 16.73 -8.71
C THR A 192 9.26 15.20 -8.68
N VAL A 193 8.79 14.62 -9.79
CA VAL A 193 8.59 13.17 -9.96
C VAL A 193 9.29 12.71 -11.23
N ILE A 194 10.12 11.68 -11.10
CA ILE A 194 10.93 11.09 -12.16
C ILE A 194 10.63 9.60 -12.23
N VAL A 195 10.39 9.07 -13.43
CA VAL A 195 10.17 7.63 -13.68
C VAL A 195 11.07 7.18 -14.81
N ASP A 196 11.92 6.18 -14.53
CA ASP A 196 12.94 5.67 -15.43
C ASP A 196 13.80 6.79 -16.05
N GLY A 197 14.13 7.81 -15.25
CA GLY A 197 14.89 8.99 -15.67
C GLY A 197 14.09 10.07 -16.42
N ASN A 198 12.80 9.85 -16.67
CA ASN A 198 11.92 10.82 -17.34
C ASN A 198 11.17 11.66 -16.31
N ILE A 199 11.25 12.99 -16.42
CA ILE A 199 10.56 13.92 -15.54
C ILE A 199 9.07 13.96 -15.92
N LEU A 200 8.20 13.50 -15.01
CA LEU A 200 6.74 13.52 -15.18
C LEU A 200 6.11 14.76 -14.55
N MET A 201 6.71 15.28 -13.48
CA MET A 201 6.33 16.52 -12.80
C MET A 201 7.60 17.25 -12.35
N GLU A 202 7.67 18.57 -12.52
CA GLU A 202 8.79 19.40 -12.05
C GLU A 202 8.24 20.66 -11.42
N LYS A 203 8.69 21.01 -10.21
CA LYS A 203 8.19 22.18 -9.46
C LYS A 203 6.66 22.24 -9.38
N ARG A 204 6.05 21.07 -9.18
CA ARG A 204 4.60 20.85 -9.14
C ARG A 204 3.84 21.10 -10.45
N GLU A 205 4.55 21.26 -11.57
CA GLU A 205 3.96 21.37 -12.89
C GLU A 205 4.01 20.00 -13.60
N LEU A 206 2.84 19.43 -13.92
CA LEU A 206 2.72 18.17 -14.65
C LEU A 206 3.21 18.34 -16.10
N LYS A 207 4.12 17.47 -16.55
CA LYS A 207 4.74 17.54 -17.89
C LYS A 207 4.10 16.59 -18.89
N THR A 208 3.34 15.61 -18.43
CA THR A 208 2.77 14.53 -19.27
C THR A 208 1.25 14.46 -19.23
N ILE A 209 0.59 15.30 -18.40
CA ILE A 209 -0.85 15.33 -18.20
C ILE A 209 -1.33 16.77 -18.27
N ASP A 210 -2.40 17.00 -19.04
CA ASP A 210 -3.14 18.27 -19.05
C ASP A 210 -4.18 18.24 -17.91
N GLU A 211 -3.84 18.88 -16.79
CA GLU A 211 -4.68 18.90 -15.58
C GLU A 211 -6.04 19.54 -15.81
N GLU A 212 -6.09 20.66 -16.55
CA GLU A 212 -7.33 21.36 -16.85
C GLU A 212 -8.28 20.48 -17.67
N ARG A 213 -7.74 19.80 -18.68
CA ARG A 213 -8.51 18.85 -19.49
C ARG A 213 -9.02 17.67 -18.67
N VAL A 214 -8.19 17.08 -17.79
CA VAL A 214 -8.61 16.00 -16.91
C VAL A 214 -9.76 16.45 -16.02
N MET A 215 -9.64 17.62 -15.39
CA MET A 215 -10.71 18.18 -14.55
C MET A 215 -11.98 18.47 -15.33
N TYR A 216 -11.88 18.94 -16.57
CA TYR A 216 -13.02 19.14 -17.46
C TYR A 216 -13.76 17.82 -17.75
N GLU A 217 -13.05 16.77 -18.18
CA GLU A 217 -13.67 15.48 -18.49
C GLU A 217 -14.29 14.84 -17.24
N VAL A 218 -13.65 14.92 -16.07
CA VAL A 218 -14.21 14.41 -14.81
C VAL A 218 -15.53 15.10 -14.46
N ARG A 219 -15.59 16.44 -14.57
CA ARG A 219 -16.85 17.19 -14.31
C ARG A 219 -17.96 16.77 -15.26
N LYS A 220 -17.65 16.67 -16.55
CA LYS A 220 -18.59 16.22 -17.59
C LYS A 220 -19.12 14.81 -17.33
N HIS A 221 -18.24 13.87 -16.94
CA HIS A 221 -18.66 12.51 -16.62
C HIS A 221 -19.48 12.44 -15.33
N SER A 222 -19.16 13.26 -14.33
CA SER A 222 -19.94 13.36 -13.09
C SER A 222 -21.38 13.80 -13.36
N GLU A 223 -21.58 14.80 -14.23
CA GLU A 223 -22.92 15.24 -14.64
C GLU A 223 -23.75 14.14 -15.31
N LEU A 224 -23.11 13.16 -15.97
CA LEU A 224 -23.79 12.01 -16.58
C LEU A 224 -24.19 10.96 -15.53
N LEU A 225 -23.36 10.76 -14.50
CA LEU A 225 -23.63 9.78 -13.43
C LEU A 225 -24.72 10.26 -12.45
N LEU A 226 -24.91 11.58 -12.34
CA LEU A 226 -25.92 12.19 -11.46
C LEU A 226 -27.31 12.33 -12.11
N LYS A 227 -27.46 11.94 -13.38
CA LYS A 227 -28.75 11.88 -14.09
C LYS A 227 -29.38 10.51 -13.96
#